data_AF-A0A7T1IBC2-F1
#
_entry.id   AF-A0A7T1IBC2-F1
#
_cell.length_a   1.000
_cell.length_b   1.000
_cell.length_c   1.000
_cell.angle_alpha   90.00
_cell.angle_beta   90.00
_cell.angle_gamma   90.00
#
_symmetry.space_group_name_H-M   'P 1'
#
loop_
_entity.id
_entity.type
_entity.pdbx_description
1 polymer ?
#
loop_
_entity_poly.entity_id
_entity_poly.type
_entity_poly.pdbx_seq_one_letter_code
_entity_poly.pdbx_strand_id
1 'polypeptide(L)' 'MAKPERTSLDTPVPQRRLPRFGFHSHTELLNGRMAMLGFIALLVVEWKLGHGLLIWP' A
#
# COMPACT_ATOMS: atom_id res chain seq x y z
N MET A 1 -4.53 -11.37 31.75
CA MET A 1 -4.97 -12.19 30.59
C MET A 1 -6.25 -11.57 30.05
N ALA A 2 -6.19 -10.76 28.99
CA ALA A 2 -7.39 -10.11 28.45
C ALA A 2 -8.28 -11.15 27.75
N LYS A 3 -9.59 -11.13 28.02
CA LYS A 3 -10.58 -12.05 27.43
C LYS A 3 -10.66 -11.79 25.91
N PRO A 4 -10.60 -12.80 25.04
CA PRO A 4 -10.69 -12.58 23.59
C PRO A 4 -12.07 -12.01 23.24
N GLU A 5 -12.07 -10.97 22.41
CA GLU A 5 -13.29 -10.40 21.84
C GLU A 5 -14.04 -11.50 21.06
N ARG A 6 -15.35 -11.60 21.29
CA ARG A 6 -16.21 -12.63 20.70
C ARG A 6 -17.17 -12.00 19.70
N THR A 7 -17.38 -12.67 18.58
CA THR A 7 -18.36 -12.28 17.57
C THR A 7 -19.78 -12.50 18.12
N SER A 8 -20.81 -11.92 17.47
CA SER A 8 -22.23 -12.12 17.83
C SER A 8 -22.70 -13.59 17.83
N LEU A 9 -21.92 -14.50 17.23
CA LEU A 9 -22.13 -15.95 17.21
C LEU A 9 -21.28 -16.71 18.25
N ASP A 10 -20.74 -16.02 19.26
CA ASP A 10 -19.85 -16.53 20.31
C ASP A 10 -18.56 -17.23 19.83
N THR A 11 -18.20 -17.04 18.56
CA THR A 11 -16.93 -17.54 18.00
C THR A 11 -15.77 -16.58 18.30
N PRO A 12 -14.55 -17.11 18.56
CA PRO A 12 -13.38 -16.26 18.76
C PRO A 12 -13.09 -15.46 17.48
N VAL A 13 -12.95 -14.14 17.60
CA VAL A 13 -12.63 -13.28 16.44
C VAL A 13 -11.29 -13.74 15.84
N PRO A 14 -11.24 -14.07 14.53
CA PRO A 14 -10.00 -14.48 13.90
C PRO A 14 -8.99 -13.33 13.92
N GLN A 15 -7.95 -13.48 14.73
CA GLN A 15 -6.84 -12.53 14.80
C GLN A 15 -6.03 -12.60 13.50
N ARG A 16 -5.99 -11.51 12.74
CA ARG A 16 -5.14 -11.38 11.54
C ARG A 16 -3.67 -11.49 11.95
N ARG A 17 -3.06 -12.66 11.73
CA ARG A 17 -1.62 -12.87 11.90
C ARG A 17 -0.90 -12.24 10.70
N LEU A 18 -0.08 -11.22 10.92
CA LEU A 18 0.80 -10.72 9.88
C LEU A 18 1.88 -11.78 9.58
N PRO A 19 2.19 -12.06 8.30
CA PRO A 19 3.25 -12.99 7.95
C PRO A 19 4.62 -12.48 8.42
N ARG A 20 5.49 -13.39 8.87
CA ARG A 20 6.85 -13.08 9.39
C ARG A 20 7.77 -12.51 8.29
N PHE A 21 7.47 -12.78 7.02
CA PHE A 21 8.23 -12.36 5.85
C PHE A 21 7.28 -11.75 4.79
N GLY A 22 7.73 -10.69 4.11
CA GLY A 22 7.00 -10.06 3.00
C GLY A 22 6.48 -8.66 3.31
N PHE A 23 5.22 -8.40 2.95
CA PHE A 23 4.54 -7.11 3.11
C PHE A 23 4.39 -6.73 4.58
N HIS A 24 5.38 -6.01 5.08
CA HIS A 24 5.33 -5.37 6.38
C HIS A 24 4.67 -4.00 6.23
N SER A 25 3.79 -3.62 7.17
CA SER A 25 2.97 -2.41 7.04
C SER A 25 3.80 -1.14 6.83
N HIS A 26 4.98 -1.04 7.46
CA HIS A 26 5.89 0.08 7.23
C HIS A 26 6.42 0.13 5.78
N THR A 27 6.81 -1.03 5.24
CA THR A 27 7.33 -1.15 3.86
C THR A 27 6.24 -0.88 2.82
N GLU A 28 5.01 -1.32 3.07
CA GLU A 28 3.86 -1.03 2.20
C GLU A 28 3.56 0.48 2.15
N LEU A 29 3.55 1.15 3.31
CA LEU A 29 3.33 2.59 3.39
C LEU A 29 4.46 3.38 2.72
N LEU A 30 5.71 2.95 2.91
CA LEU A 30 6.87 3.58 2.26
C LEU A 30 6.79 3.44 0.74
N ASN A 31 6.57 2.23 0.22
CA ASN A 31 6.44 1.99 -1.21
C ASN A 31 5.25 2.74 -1.81
N GLY A 32 4.12 2.79 -1.12
CA GLY A 32 2.95 3.57 -1.55
C GLY A 32 3.26 5.06 -1.71
N ARG A 33 4.00 5.66 -0.77
CA ARG A 33 4.42 7.07 -0.86
C ARG A 33 5.39 7.30 -2.02
N MET A 34 6.37 6.42 -2.18
CA MET A 34 7.33 6.51 -3.29
C MET A 34 6.63 6.40 -4.64
N ALA A 35 5.62 5.55 -4.77
CA ALA A 35 4.80 5.45 -5.98
C ALA A 35 4.01 6.73 -6.27
N MET A 36 3.40 7.36 -5.25
CA MET A 36 2.70 8.65 -5.42
C MET A 36 3.65 9.75 -5.89
N LEU A 37 4.85 9.83 -5.30
CA LEU A 37 5.87 10.79 -5.71
C LEU A 37 6.37 10.52 -7.14
N GLY A 38 6.60 9.26 -7.50
CA GLY A 38 6.99 8.86 -8.85
C GLY A 38 5.94 9.24 -9.90
N PHE A 39 4.66 9.07 -9.59
CA PHE A 39 3.56 9.47 -10.47
C PHE A 39 3.50 10.99 -10.68
N ILE A 40 3.61 11.78 -9.61
CA ILE A 40 3.62 13.25 -9.70
C ILE A 40 4.85 13.72 -10.49
N ALA A 41 6.02 13.14 -10.22
CA ALA A 41 7.24 13.46 -10.96
C ALA A 41 7.08 13.18 -12.45
N LEU A 42 6.43 12.06 -12.81
CA LEU A 42 6.14 11.72 -14.20
C LEU A 42 5.28 12.80 -14.87
N LEU A 43 4.19 13.24 -14.25
CA LEU A 43 3.33 14.30 -14.79
C LEU A 43 4.09 15.62 -15.00
N VAL A 44 4.97 16.00 -14.06
CA VAL A 44 5.79 17.21 -14.18
C VAL A 44 6.78 17.09 -15.35
N VAL A 45 7.39 15.92 -15.52
CA VAL A 45 8.31 15.65 -16.64
C VAL A 45 7.55 15.69 -17.96
N GLU A 46 6.40 15.03 -18.08
CA GLU A 46 5.57 15.04 -19.30
C GLU A 46 5.15 16.46 -19.67
N TRP A 47 4.77 17.28 -18.68
CA TRP A 47 4.44 18.68 -18.92
C TRP A 47 5.64 19.50 -19.43
N LYS A 48 6.85 19.24 -18.91
CA LYS A 48 8.07 19.94 -19.35
C LYS A 48 8.54 19.50 -20.74
N LEU A 49 8.38 18.22 -21.09
CA LEU A 49 8.80 17.68 -22.37
C LEU A 49 7.78 17.99 -23.48
N GLY A 50 6.49 18.11 -23.14
CA GLY A 50 5.43 18.41 -24.11
C GLY A 50 5.03 17.23 -25.00
N HIS A 51 5.49 16.02 -24.69
CA HIS A 51 5.11 14.76 -25.30
C HIS A 51 5.04 13.67 -24.22
N GLY A 52 4.14 12.69 -24.39
CA GLY A 52 3.91 11.66 -23.39
C GLY A 52 5.13 10.75 -23.23
N LEU A 53 5.61 10.57 -21.99
CA LEU A 53 6.77 9.70 -21.71
C LEU A 53 6.37 8.21 -21.73
N LEU A 54 5.07 7.95 -21.48
CA LEU A 54 4.44 6.63 -21.55
C LEU A 54 3.86 6.31 -22.94
N ILE A 55 4.03 7.19 -23.93
CA ILE A 55 3.60 6.88 -25.30
C ILE A 55 4.52 5.79 -25.86
N TRP A 56 3.96 4.60 -26.05
CA TRP A 56 4.63 3.56 -26.82
C TRP A 56 4.59 3.97 -28.31
N PRO A 57 5.71 4.00 -29.04
CA PRO A 57 5.71 4.33 -30.47
C PRO A 57 4.98 3.28 -31.32
#